data_AF-K5WYX8-F1
#
_entry.id   AF-K5WYX8-F1
#
_cell.length_a   1.000
_cell.length_b   1.000
_cell.length_c   1.000
_cell.angle_alpha   90.00
_cell.angle_beta   90.00
_cell.angle_gamma   90.00
#
_symmetry.space_group_name_H-M   'P 1'
#
loop_
_entity.id
_entity.type
_entity.pdbx_description
1 polymer ?
#
loop_
_entity_poly.entity_id
_entity_poly.type
_entity_poly.pdbx_seq_one_letter_code
_entity_poly.pdbx_strand_id
1 'polypeptide(L)'
;ILTLALDKLRDTTVNLQEYATEERYRFIDCTAFIDQGVLRILETTVLPADPNFYTTVSYVWFGLLSPAEELSKSGSFRVYCGKRSDGSLREDGGPISIKVLEYACRWSSRYSAPYLWLDRLCILQTSRRDKSWQI
;
A
#
# COMPACT_ATOMS: atom_id res chain seq x y z
N ILE A 1 -4.90 -9.17 -7.09
CA ILE A 1 -5.41 -8.10 -7.98
C ILE A 1 -4.31 -7.27 -8.63
N LEU A 2 -3.14 -7.09 -8.01
CA LEU A 2 -2.00 -6.37 -8.61
C LEU A 2 -0.70 -7.14 -8.33
N THR A 3 0.24 -7.16 -9.27
CA THR A 3 1.62 -7.60 -9.05
C THR A 3 2.56 -6.70 -9.85
N LEU A 4 3.51 -6.05 -9.16
CA LEU A 4 4.50 -5.15 -9.75
C LEU A 4 5.88 -5.46 -9.20
N ALA A 5 6.91 -5.47 -10.05
CA ALA A 5 8.29 -5.61 -9.58
C ALA A 5 8.76 -4.34 -8.83
N LEU A 6 9.52 -4.51 -7.75
CA LEU A 6 9.93 -3.39 -6.90
C LEU A 6 10.88 -2.40 -7.62
N ASP A 7 11.67 -2.89 -8.57
CA ASP A 7 12.53 -2.04 -9.42
C ASP A 7 11.70 -1.11 -10.33
N LYS A 8 10.48 -1.51 -10.69
CA LYS A 8 9.51 -0.71 -11.45
C LYS A 8 8.62 0.16 -10.57
N LEU A 9 8.68 0.01 -9.26
CA LEU A 9 7.81 0.73 -8.34
C LEU A 9 8.33 2.15 -8.04
N ARG A 10 9.65 2.33 -8.10
CA ARG A 10 10.31 3.58 -7.73
C ARG A 10 9.84 4.76 -8.59
N ASP A 11 9.50 5.86 -7.93
CA ASP A 11 9.04 7.12 -8.51
C ASP A 11 7.77 6.96 -9.37
N THR A 12 6.99 5.91 -9.13
CA THR A 12 5.72 5.65 -9.80
C THR A 12 4.52 5.98 -8.92
N THR A 13 3.33 5.93 -9.53
CA THR A 13 2.04 6.02 -8.83
C THR A 13 1.28 4.71 -9.05
N VAL A 14 1.09 3.94 -7.98
CA VAL A 14 0.27 2.72 -8.00
C VAL A 14 -1.19 3.10 -8.12
N ASN A 15 -1.87 2.59 -9.14
CA ASN A 15 -3.29 2.81 -9.36
C ASN A 15 -4.07 1.51 -9.19
N LEU A 16 -4.97 1.48 -8.20
CA LEU A 16 -5.87 0.34 -7.96
C LEU A 16 -7.21 0.45 -8.67
N GLN A 17 -7.55 1.60 -9.27
CA GLN A 17 -8.89 1.88 -9.77
C GLN A 17 -9.40 0.84 -10.78
N GLU A 18 -8.52 0.29 -11.61
CA GLU A 18 -8.90 -0.68 -12.63
C GLU A 18 -8.87 -2.14 -12.14
N TYR A 19 -8.36 -2.38 -10.93
CA TYR A 19 -8.09 -3.72 -10.41
C TYR A 19 -8.85 -4.07 -9.14
N ALA A 20 -9.19 -3.07 -8.32
CA ALA A 20 -9.81 -3.27 -7.02
C ALA A 20 -11.33 -3.15 -7.09
N THR A 21 -12.00 -4.01 -6.34
CA THR A 21 -13.44 -3.91 -6.10
C THR A 21 -13.69 -3.15 -4.79
N GLU A 22 -14.71 -2.30 -4.77
CA GLU A 22 -15.14 -1.63 -3.53
C GLU A 22 -15.56 -2.66 -2.46
N GLU A 23 -15.39 -2.30 -1.19
CA GLU A 23 -15.83 -3.11 -0.03
C GLU A 23 -15.22 -4.51 -0.03
N ARG A 24 -13.90 -4.56 -0.33
CA ARG A 24 -13.08 -5.76 -0.26
C ARG A 24 -11.84 -5.52 0.58
N TYR A 25 -11.50 -6.51 1.40
CA TYR A 25 -10.24 -6.49 2.13
C TYR A 25 -9.10 -6.72 1.15
N ARG A 26 -8.04 -5.92 1.28
CA ARG A 26 -6.86 -5.99 0.42
C ARG A 26 -5.61 -6.07 1.27
N PHE A 27 -4.69 -6.94 0.88
CA PHE A 27 -3.48 -7.21 1.64
C PHE A 27 -2.26 -7.30 0.75
N ILE A 28 -1.13 -6.84 1.27
CA ILE A 28 0.19 -7.01 0.68
C ILE A 28 0.72 -8.38 1.09
N ASP A 29 1.19 -9.16 0.12
CA ASP A 29 1.89 -10.43 0.35
C ASP A 29 3.34 -10.14 0.76
N CYS A 30 3.65 -10.34 2.05
CA CYS A 30 4.96 -9.99 2.61
C CYS A 30 6.07 -10.87 2.06
N THR A 31 5.80 -12.16 1.83
CA THR A 31 6.77 -13.11 1.25
C THR A 31 7.12 -12.69 -0.17
N ALA A 32 6.11 -12.33 -0.98
CA ALA A 32 6.35 -11.81 -2.32
C ALA A 32 7.17 -10.51 -2.31
N PHE A 33 6.90 -9.63 -1.34
CA PHE A 33 7.63 -8.37 -1.21
C PHE A 33 9.10 -8.59 -0.84
N ILE A 34 9.38 -9.43 0.17
CA ILE A 34 10.73 -9.61 0.73
C ILE A 34 11.58 -10.54 -0.14
N ASP A 35 11.02 -11.68 -0.54
CA ASP A 35 11.80 -12.77 -1.15
C ASP A 35 11.75 -12.75 -2.68
N GLN A 36 10.63 -12.29 -3.25
CA GLN A 36 10.44 -12.27 -4.71
C GLN A 36 10.71 -10.89 -5.32
N GLY A 37 10.86 -9.85 -4.49
CA GLY A 37 11.07 -8.48 -4.96
C GLY A 37 9.88 -7.94 -5.76
N VAL A 38 8.65 -8.30 -5.38
CA VAL A 38 7.42 -7.81 -6.03
C VAL A 38 6.40 -7.29 -5.02
N LEU A 39 5.78 -6.16 -5.32
CA LEU A 39 4.55 -5.72 -4.66
C LEU A 39 3.38 -6.53 -5.22
N ARG A 40 2.88 -7.48 -4.43
CA ARG A 40 1.65 -8.23 -4.74
C ARG A 40 0.54 -7.82 -3.78
N ILE A 41 -0.60 -7.42 -4.34
CA ILE A 41 -1.81 -7.10 -3.59
C ILE A 41 -2.88 -8.14 -3.87
N LEU A 42 -3.35 -8.79 -2.82
CA LEU A 42 -4.44 -9.76 -2.81
C LEU A 42 -5.74 -9.05 -2.41
N GLU A 43 -6.87 -9.61 -2.83
CA GLU A 43 -8.21 -9.12 -2.50
C GLU A 43 -9.07 -10.29 -2.01
N THR A 44 -9.93 -10.04 -1.01
CA THR A 44 -10.87 -11.03 -0.46
C THR A 44 -12.14 -10.36 0.05
N THR A 45 -13.22 -11.12 0.07
CA THR A 45 -14.52 -10.74 0.68
C THR A 45 -14.61 -11.06 2.17
N VAL A 46 -13.68 -11.87 2.68
CA VAL A 46 -13.73 -12.43 4.04
C VAL A 46 -12.48 -12.04 4.81
N LEU A 47 -12.65 -11.50 6.01
CA LEU A 47 -11.57 -11.38 6.99
C LEU A 47 -11.26 -12.77 7.56
N PRO A 48 -10.02 -13.26 7.44
CA PRO A 48 -9.66 -14.55 8.00
C PRO A 48 -9.78 -14.54 9.51
N ALA A 49 -10.28 -15.66 10.06
CA ALA A 49 -10.48 -15.82 11.50
C ALA A 49 -9.16 -16.05 12.26
N ASP A 50 -8.09 -16.43 11.55
CA ASP A 50 -6.76 -16.61 12.14
C ASP A 50 -6.19 -15.24 12.56
N PRO A 51 -5.94 -15.00 13.86
CA PRO A 51 -5.38 -13.73 14.34
C PRO A 51 -3.97 -13.47 13.80
N ASN A 52 -3.27 -14.50 13.31
CA ASN A 52 -1.95 -14.38 12.70
C ASN A 52 -2.04 -14.29 11.17
N PHE A 53 -3.19 -14.03 10.57
CA PHE A 53 -3.27 -13.94 9.11
C PHE A 53 -2.63 -12.66 8.58
N TYR A 54 -2.85 -11.53 9.25
CA TYR A 54 -2.37 -10.24 8.78
C TYR A 54 -1.99 -9.31 9.93
N THR A 55 -1.13 -8.34 9.63
CA THR A 55 -0.91 -7.17 10.49
C THR A 55 -1.51 -5.92 9.85
N THR A 56 -1.80 -4.91 10.67
CA THR A 56 -2.31 -3.62 10.19
C THR A 56 -1.30 -2.52 10.49
N VAL A 57 -1.05 -1.66 9.51
CA VAL A 57 -0.26 -0.44 9.69
C VAL A 57 -1.08 0.74 9.18
N SER A 58 -1.37 1.65 10.10
CA SER A 58 -1.91 2.97 9.81
C SER A 58 -0.88 3.99 10.26
N TYR A 59 -0.43 4.86 9.35
CA TYR A 59 0.60 5.85 9.61
C TYR A 59 0.08 7.23 9.23
N VAL A 60 0.55 8.27 9.93
CA VAL A 60 0.22 9.65 9.57
C VAL A 60 1.07 10.04 8.36
N TRP A 61 0.54 9.80 7.16
CA TRP A 61 1.24 10.01 5.88
C TRP A 61 1.45 11.47 5.48
N PHE A 62 1.16 12.42 6.38
CA PHE A 62 1.32 13.85 6.17
C PHE A 62 1.81 14.54 7.46
N GLY A 63 2.97 15.20 7.40
CA GLY A 63 3.48 16.05 8.49
C GLY A 63 4.95 15.82 8.87
N LEU A 64 5.49 14.63 8.62
CA LEU A 64 6.92 14.34 8.78
C LEU A 64 7.57 14.22 7.41
N LEU A 65 8.19 15.31 6.96
CA LEU A 65 8.94 15.33 5.71
C LEU A 65 10.27 14.59 5.91
N SER A 66 10.45 13.50 5.16
CA SER A 66 11.79 12.92 4.99
C SER A 66 12.58 13.79 4.00
N PRO A 67 13.88 14.05 4.23
CA PRO A 67 14.72 14.73 3.25
C PRO A 67 14.65 14.02 1.89
N ALA A 68 14.61 14.79 0.80
CA ALA A 68 14.47 14.24 -0.56
C ALA A 68 15.60 13.24 -0.91
N GLU A 69 16.80 13.47 -0.38
CA GLU A 69 17.95 12.56 -0.53
C GLU A 69 17.74 11.19 0.12
N GLU A 70 17.03 11.13 1.25
CA GLU A 70 16.76 9.86 1.93
C GLU A 70 15.65 9.07 1.23
N LEU A 71 14.64 9.78 0.70
CA LEU A 71 13.60 9.20 -0.15
C LEU A 71 14.19 8.67 -1.46
N SER A 72 15.15 9.39 -2.06
CA SER A 72 15.78 8.94 -3.31
C SER A 72 16.73 7.76 -3.09
N LYS A 73 17.43 7.66 -1.96
CA LYS A 73 18.24 6.47 -1.63
C LYS A 73 17.37 5.23 -1.41
N SER A 74 16.28 5.39 -0.67
CA SER A 74 15.43 4.27 -0.23
C SER A 74 14.39 3.84 -1.26
N GLY A 75 14.11 4.69 -2.25
CA GLY A 75 13.03 4.50 -3.21
C GLY A 75 11.66 4.75 -2.57
N SER A 76 10.78 5.39 -3.32
CA SER A 76 9.41 5.64 -2.87
C SER A 76 8.43 5.59 -4.03
N PHE A 77 7.15 5.43 -3.72
CA PHE A 77 6.08 5.45 -4.70
C PHE A 77 4.84 6.13 -4.11
N ARG A 78 3.91 6.54 -4.97
CA ARG A 78 2.65 7.17 -4.57
C ARG A 78 1.48 6.24 -4.83
N VAL A 79 0.33 6.55 -4.24
CA VAL A 79 -0.93 5.87 -4.51
C VAL A 79 -1.86 6.84 -5.25
N TYR A 80 -2.44 6.40 -6.35
CA TYR A 80 -3.34 7.21 -7.15
C TYR A 80 -4.61 7.54 -6.37
N CYS A 81 -4.92 8.83 -6.21
CA CYS A 81 -6.07 9.32 -5.44
C CYS A 81 -7.13 10.01 -6.32
N GLY A 82 -7.07 9.85 -7.63
CA GLY A 82 -7.92 10.57 -8.58
C GLY A 82 -7.29 11.86 -9.09
N LYS A 83 -8.07 12.63 -9.84
CA LYS A 83 -7.71 13.95 -10.38
C LYS A 83 -8.53 15.06 -9.72
N ARG A 84 -7.98 16.27 -9.67
CA ARG A 84 -8.70 17.50 -9.35
C ARG A 84 -9.50 17.98 -10.57
N SER A 85 -10.34 19.00 -10.37
CA SER A 85 -11.15 19.61 -11.44
C SER A 85 -10.31 20.22 -12.57
N ASP A 86 -9.07 20.63 -12.28
CA ASP A 86 -8.11 21.15 -13.25
C ASP A 86 -7.33 20.04 -14.01
N GLY A 87 -7.64 18.78 -13.75
CA GLY A 87 -6.97 17.62 -14.36
C GLY A 87 -5.67 17.19 -13.68
N SER A 88 -5.16 17.94 -12.70
CA SER A 88 -3.97 17.57 -11.92
C SER A 88 -4.23 16.37 -11.01
N LEU A 89 -3.18 15.59 -10.70
CA LEU A 89 -3.30 14.45 -9.78
C LEU A 89 -3.57 14.93 -8.35
N ARG A 90 -4.52 14.29 -7.67
CA ARG A 90 -4.72 14.48 -6.24
C ARG A 90 -3.56 13.88 -5.45
N GLU A 91 -3.06 14.66 -4.50
CA GLU A 91 -2.03 14.23 -3.56
C GLU A 91 -2.60 14.23 -2.15
N ASP A 92 -3.46 13.25 -1.86
CA ASP A 92 -4.12 13.12 -0.55
C ASP A 92 -3.18 12.54 0.53
N GLY A 93 -1.86 12.49 0.29
CA GLY A 93 -0.84 11.95 1.20
C GLY A 93 0.54 11.84 0.56
N GLY A 94 1.57 11.72 1.40
CA GLY A 94 2.96 11.60 0.98
C GLY A 94 3.30 10.29 0.28
N PRO A 95 4.52 10.19 -0.29
CA PRO A 95 5.01 8.94 -0.89
C PRO A 95 5.25 7.87 0.19
N ILE A 96 5.04 6.62 -0.17
CA ILE A 96 5.35 5.44 0.63
C ILE A 96 6.80 5.04 0.33
N SER A 97 7.64 5.00 1.36
CA SER A 97 9.01 4.48 1.25
C SER A 97 8.99 2.97 1.05
N ILE A 98 9.65 2.50 -0.01
CA ILE A 98 9.80 1.07 -0.31
C ILE A 98 10.56 0.39 0.83
N LYS A 99 11.58 1.06 1.38
CA LYS A 99 12.38 0.52 2.48
C LYS A 99 11.60 0.39 3.79
N VAL A 100 10.75 1.37 4.11
CA VAL A 100 9.88 1.29 5.30
C VAL A 100 8.86 0.16 5.12
N LEU A 101 8.29 0.01 3.93
CA LEU A 101 7.38 -1.09 3.63
C LEU A 101 8.07 -2.46 3.73
N GLU A 102 9.32 -2.57 3.29
CA GLU A 102 10.14 -3.77 3.48
C GLU A 102 10.28 -4.13 4.97
N TYR A 103 10.57 -3.14 5.83
CA TYR A 103 10.65 -3.37 7.27
C TYR A 103 9.32 -3.78 7.88
N ALA A 104 8.21 -3.16 7.45
CA ALA A 104 6.87 -3.54 7.90
C ALA A 104 6.54 -5.00 7.49
N CYS A 105 6.86 -5.39 6.25
CA CYS A 105 6.67 -6.76 5.78
C CYS A 105 7.53 -7.74 6.59
N ARG A 106 8.82 -7.45 6.79
CA ARG A 106 9.73 -8.30 7.58
C ARG A 106 9.25 -8.47 9.02
N TRP A 107 8.76 -7.39 9.62
CA TRP A 107 8.16 -7.44 10.95
C TRP A 107 6.93 -8.33 10.95
N SER A 108 5.97 -8.10 10.04
CA SER A 108 4.75 -8.92 9.91
C SER A 108 5.08 -10.41 9.78
N SER A 109 5.95 -10.78 8.84
CA SER A 109 6.33 -12.18 8.60
C SER A 109 7.00 -12.83 9.81
N ARG A 110 7.77 -12.07 10.60
CA ARG A 110 8.43 -12.58 11.81
C ARG A 110 7.45 -12.90 12.94
N TYR A 111 6.32 -12.19 13.00
CA TYR A 111 5.22 -12.46 13.93
C TYR A 111 4.16 -13.39 13.32
N SER A 112 4.57 -14.23 12.36
CA SER A 112 3.74 -15.25 11.70
C SER A 112 2.58 -14.70 10.87
N ALA A 113 2.58 -13.41 10.52
CA ALA A 113 1.58 -12.81 9.65
C ALA A 113 2.10 -12.63 8.23
N PRO A 114 1.71 -13.50 7.28
CA PRO A 114 2.19 -13.43 5.90
C PRO A 114 1.65 -12.21 5.13
N TYR A 115 0.63 -11.55 5.66
CA TYR A 115 -0.06 -10.46 4.99
C TYR A 115 0.01 -9.16 5.79
N LEU A 116 0.05 -8.04 5.08
CA LEU A 116 0.05 -6.71 5.67
C LEU A 116 -1.10 -5.89 5.05
N TRP A 117 -1.97 -5.34 5.89
CA TRP A 117 -2.89 -4.28 5.50
C TRP A 117 -2.22 -2.93 5.78
N LEU A 118 -2.16 -2.08 4.77
CA LEU A 118 -1.54 -0.76 4.86
C LEU A 118 -2.57 0.30 4.48
N ASP A 119 -2.82 1.26 5.38
CA ASP A 119 -3.58 2.47 5.03
C ASP A 119 -3.00 3.08 3.74
N ARG A 120 -3.87 3.66 2.91
CA ARG A 120 -3.61 4.19 1.57
C ARG A 120 -3.50 3.11 0.51
N LEU A 121 -2.55 2.20 0.62
CA LEU A 121 -2.28 1.22 -0.44
C LEU A 121 -3.32 0.09 -0.49
N CYS A 122 -3.86 -0.29 0.67
CA CYS A 122 -4.91 -1.31 0.77
C CYS A 122 -6.32 -0.70 0.76
N ILE A 123 -6.49 0.55 0.35
CA ILE A 123 -7.79 1.24 0.25
C ILE A 123 -7.93 1.85 -1.16
N LEU A 124 -9.09 1.72 -1.80
CA LEU A 124 -9.34 2.31 -3.11
C LEU A 124 -9.52 3.82 -2.94
N GLN A 125 -8.44 4.57 -3.13
CA GLN A 125 -8.39 6.00 -2.80
C GLN A 125 -9.33 6.88 -3.61
N THR A 126 -9.85 6.38 -4.73
CA THR A 126 -10.81 7.09 -5.59
C THR A 126 -12.26 6.87 -5.18
N SER A 127 -12.55 5.90 -4.29
CA SER A 127 -13.90 5.61 -3.82
C SER A 127 -14.11 6.11 -2.40
N ARG A 128 -15.09 7.00 -2.22
CA ARG A 128 -15.53 7.42 -0.89
C ARG A 128 -16.17 6.26 -0.13
N ARG A 129 -16.91 5.41 -0.84
CA ARG A 129 -17.60 4.25 -0.26
C ARG A 129 -16.59 3.25 0.30
N ASP A 130 -15.58 2.89 -0.48
CA ASP A 130 -14.55 1.96 -0.04
C ASP A 130 -13.75 2.52 1.15
N LYS A 131 -13.40 3.82 1.13
CA LYS A 131 -12.75 4.47 2.27
C LYS A 131 -13.55 4.33 3.56
N SER A 132 -14.83 4.70 3.53
CA SER A 132 -15.71 4.64 4.70
C SER A 132 -16.01 3.21 5.19
N TRP A 133 -15.79 2.20 4.33
CA TRP A 133 -15.95 0.80 4.72
C TRP A 133 -14.69 0.23 5.38
N GLN A 134 -13.50 0.70 4.97
CA GLN A 134 -12.21 0.24 5.51
C GLN A 134 -11.84 0.93 6.84
N ILE A 135 -12.20 2.21 7.00
CA ILE A 135 -11.87 3.08 8.15
C ILE A 135 -13.06 3.93 8.55
#